data_AF-A0A078JSG7-F1
#
_entry.id   AF-A0A078JSG7-F1
#
_cell.length_a   1.000
_cell.length_b   1.000
_cell.length_c   1.000
_cell.angle_alpha   90.00
_cell.angle_beta   90.00
_cell.angle_gamma   90.00
#
_symmetry.space_group_name_H-M   'P 1'
#
loop_
_entity.id
_entity.type
_entity.pdbx_description
1 polymer ?
#
loop_
_entity_poly.entity_id
_entity_poly.type
_entity_poly.pdbx_seq_one_letter_code
_entity_poly.pdbx_strand_id
1 'polypeptide(L)'
;MVETRAQHRRRVTSQTWGKVEGAEDVFHDIFSRLSVRSIRSFKTVNRYWHASISNKHFATKQLAQSRKKPSYIACPRAYKAMKLYLLKPGKFNYRHHATVDPPGRSADHNMHMIASFNGLVCCINQLSDENEDHQIWICNPSTEETLLLPQGRPSVWTEPSIGVAYGPDISEYKIFRIFCVGKRNAGKGDYLYECEVYSSSSGAWRGIGPVLHLPMYVCFSPHRSAHVFAGGKIYWLVSLEDPAGIMLSVDMEENFEVMELPYYSTDLRYEDRITAATYLINLGGSLSLVVLHVDYFDVWEWKEASWVLVIEDYLPFMDFCDIVLFMTSSEKEILFVTDS
;
A
#
# COMPACT_ATOMS: atom_id res chain seq x y z
N MET A 1 -30.40 70.26 25.40
CA MET A 1 -29.28 70.12 24.46
C MET A 1 -28.15 69.48 25.24
N VAL A 2 -27.96 68.17 25.09
CA VAL A 2 -26.98 67.37 25.84
C VAL A 2 -26.04 66.75 24.80
N GLU A 3 -24.78 67.18 24.80
CA GLU A 3 -23.75 66.65 23.91
C GLU A 3 -23.15 65.38 24.52
N THR A 4 -23.35 64.24 23.85
CA THR A 4 -22.70 62.98 24.19
C THR A 4 -21.48 62.80 23.30
N ARG A 5 -20.27 63.01 23.85
CA ARG A 5 -19.00 62.71 23.18
C ARG A 5 -18.81 61.20 23.06
N ALA A 6 -18.88 60.68 21.84
CA ALA A 6 -18.52 59.29 21.54
C ALA A 6 -17.00 59.11 21.63
N GLN A 7 -16.52 58.30 22.58
CA GLN A 7 -15.13 57.85 22.62
C GLN A 7 -14.87 56.84 21.50
N HIS A 8 -14.10 57.25 20.49
CA HIS A 8 -13.55 56.35 19.48
C HIS A 8 -12.50 55.44 20.13
N ARG A 9 -12.87 54.19 20.43
CA ARG A 9 -11.91 53.11 20.72
C ARG A 9 -11.10 52.85 19.44
N ARG A 10 -9.88 53.38 19.37
CA ARG A 10 -8.88 52.98 18.36
C ARG A 10 -8.63 51.48 18.52
N ARG A 11 -9.11 50.69 17.54
CA ARG A 11 -8.70 49.31 17.34
C ARG A 11 -7.21 49.35 17.00
N VAL A 12 -6.35 48.93 17.93
CA VAL A 12 -4.94 48.67 17.62
C VAL A 12 -4.95 47.47 16.68
N THR A 13 -4.85 47.73 15.38
CA THR A 13 -4.57 46.69 14.38
C THR A 13 -3.18 46.16 14.69
N SER A 14 -3.14 44.94 15.22
CA SER A 14 -1.92 44.19 15.50
C SER A 14 -1.15 43.95 14.19
N GLN A 15 -0.25 44.87 13.82
CA GLN A 15 0.65 44.77 12.67
C GLN A 15 1.72 43.67 12.80
N THR A 16 1.71 42.87 13.87
CA THR A 16 2.70 41.82 14.15
C THR A 16 2.33 40.44 13.60
N TRP A 17 1.04 40.10 13.46
CA TRP A 17 0.62 38.77 12.96
C TRP A 17 0.77 38.63 11.44
N GLY A 18 0.46 39.69 10.67
CA GLY A 18 0.58 39.66 9.20
C GLY A 18 2.01 39.47 8.69
N LYS A 19 3.03 39.82 9.48
CA LYS A 19 4.45 39.55 9.14
C LYS A 19 4.86 38.10 9.36
N VAL A 20 4.19 37.37 10.26
CA VAL A 20 4.38 35.93 10.46
C VAL A 20 3.58 35.14 9.41
N GLU A 21 2.39 35.61 9.03
CA GLU A 21 1.62 35.09 7.89
C GLU A 21 2.34 35.27 6.54
N GLY A 22 3.13 36.33 6.37
CA GLY A 22 3.98 36.52 5.19
C GLY A 22 5.18 35.57 5.09
N ALA A 23 5.44 34.78 6.14
CA ALA A 23 6.45 33.73 6.15
C ALA A 23 5.77 32.35 6.08
N GLU A 24 5.04 32.09 4.99
CA GLU A 24 4.36 30.81 4.71
C GLU A 24 5.29 29.61 4.99
N ASP A 25 6.59 29.76 4.73
CA ASP A 25 7.60 28.73 5.00
C ASP A 25 7.75 28.38 6.48
N VAL A 26 7.71 29.38 7.37
CA VAL A 26 7.80 29.19 8.83
C VAL A 26 6.51 28.57 9.35
N PHE A 27 5.36 29.05 8.87
CA PHE A 27 4.07 28.46 9.21
C PHE A 27 4.01 26.98 8.80
N HIS A 28 4.30 26.67 7.53
CA HIS A 28 4.36 25.29 7.04
C HIS A 28 5.41 24.46 7.79
N ASP A 29 6.56 25.03 8.18
CA ASP A 29 7.57 24.30 8.95
C ASP A 29 7.05 23.89 10.33
N ILE A 30 6.47 24.81 11.09
CA ILE A 30 5.91 24.54 12.41
C ILE A 30 4.81 23.49 12.30
N PHE A 31 3.85 23.69 11.39
CA PHE A 31 2.67 22.83 11.27
C PHE A 31 3.02 21.45 10.72
N SER A 32 4.05 21.33 9.87
CA SER A 32 4.50 20.04 9.32
C SER A 32 5.00 19.07 10.39
N ARG A 33 5.34 19.56 11.59
CA ARG A 33 5.82 18.77 12.73
C ARG A 33 4.71 18.33 13.67
N LEU A 34 3.49 18.83 13.46
CA LEU A 34 2.33 18.54 14.30
C LEU A 34 1.66 17.25 13.87
N SER A 35 0.89 16.65 14.78
CA SER A 35 0.06 15.49 14.46
C SER A 35 -1.05 15.87 13.48
N VAL A 36 -1.47 14.94 12.61
CA VAL A 36 -2.57 15.18 11.66
C VAL A 36 -3.87 15.59 12.39
N ARG A 37 -4.11 15.06 13.59
CA ARG A 37 -5.25 15.46 14.44
C ARG A 37 -5.20 16.95 14.82
N SER A 38 -4.05 17.43 15.26
CA SER A 38 -3.84 18.84 15.59
C SER A 38 -4.07 19.73 14.36
N ILE A 39 -3.51 19.32 13.22
CA ILE A 39 -3.63 20.02 11.94
C ILE A 39 -5.10 20.12 11.50
N ARG A 40 -5.89 19.04 11.67
CA ARG A 40 -7.33 19.04 11.38
C ARG A 40 -8.09 20.05 12.24
N SER A 41 -7.76 20.18 13.52
CA SER A 41 -8.33 21.23 14.38
C SER A 41 -7.93 22.63 13.92
N PHE A 42 -6.71 22.82 13.41
CA PHE A 42 -6.27 24.13 12.95
C PHE A 42 -6.95 24.60 11.66
N LYS A 43 -7.42 23.69 10.81
CA LYS A 43 -8.24 24.03 9.64
C LYS A 43 -9.52 24.78 10.02
N THR A 44 -10.03 24.66 11.25
CA THR A 44 -11.28 25.31 11.67
C THR A 44 -11.09 26.72 12.25
N VAL A 45 -9.85 27.16 12.47
CA VAL A 45 -9.55 28.43 13.14
C VAL A 45 -9.89 29.63 12.26
N ASN A 46 -9.41 29.65 11.01
CA ASN A 46 -9.73 30.69 10.04
C ASN A 46 -9.49 30.20 8.58
N ARG A 47 -9.94 31.01 7.60
CA ARG A 47 -9.82 30.67 6.16
C ARG A 47 -8.39 30.58 5.66
N TYR A 48 -7.48 31.41 6.17
CA TYR A 48 -6.08 31.40 5.78
C TYR A 48 -5.43 30.07 6.19
N TRP A 49 -5.60 29.65 7.44
CA TRP A 49 -5.05 28.40 7.97
C TRP A 49 -5.63 27.19 7.25
N HIS A 50 -6.95 27.22 6.98
CA HIS A 50 -7.60 26.22 6.17
C HIS A 50 -6.96 26.09 4.78
N ALA A 51 -6.74 27.21 4.08
CA ALA A 51 -6.13 27.24 2.75
C ALA A 51 -4.66 26.76 2.79
N SER A 52 -3.86 27.27 3.71
CA SER A 52 -2.44 26.90 3.86
C SER A 52 -2.26 25.40 4.16
N ILE A 53 -3.07 24.84 5.06
CA ILE A 53 -3.00 23.42 5.42
C ILE A 53 -3.56 22.52 4.31
N SER A 54 -4.53 22.99 3.53
CA SER A 54 -5.10 22.21 2.42
C SER A 54 -4.22 22.26 1.15
N ASN A 55 -3.11 22.99 1.19
CA ASN A 55 -2.16 23.08 0.10
C ASN A 55 -1.38 21.78 -0.08
N LYS A 56 -1.23 21.32 -1.33
CA LYS A 56 -0.41 20.16 -1.72
C LYS A 56 1.06 20.28 -1.29
N HIS A 57 1.62 21.49 -1.31
CA HIS A 57 2.97 21.77 -0.84
C HIS A 57 3.10 21.46 0.66
N PHE A 58 2.11 21.85 1.47
CA PHE A 58 2.09 21.54 2.89
C PHE A 58 2.04 20.02 3.13
N ALA A 59 1.15 19.31 2.43
CA ALA A 59 1.04 17.85 2.52
C ALA A 59 2.37 17.15 2.15
N THR A 60 3.04 17.62 1.09
CA THR A 60 4.36 17.13 0.66
C THR A 60 5.41 17.36 1.74
N LYS A 61 5.46 18.55 2.34
CA LYS A 61 6.38 18.89 3.43
C LYS A 61 6.12 18.03 4.67
N GLN A 62 4.85 17.83 5.03
CA GLN A 62 4.47 16.98 6.15
C GLN A 62 4.86 15.52 5.93
N LEU A 63 4.63 14.99 4.73
CA LEU A 63 5.02 13.62 4.37
C LEU A 63 6.55 13.45 4.39
N ALA A 64 7.30 14.44 3.88
CA ALA A 64 8.76 14.42 3.95
C ALA A 64 9.26 14.41 5.41
N GLN A 65 8.59 15.10 6.33
CA GLN A 65 8.93 15.04 7.76
C GLN A 65 8.56 13.69 8.39
N SER A 66 7.42 13.10 8.04
CA SER A 66 7.01 11.79 8.59
C SER A 66 7.93 10.66 8.13
N ARG A 67 8.46 10.73 6.90
CA ARG A 67 9.45 9.77 6.37
C ARG A 67 10.77 9.74 7.16
N LYS A 68 11.12 10.80 7.90
CA LYS A 68 12.31 10.81 8.78
C LYS A 68 12.15 9.93 10.02
N LYS A 69 10.91 9.62 10.40
CA LYS A 69 10.56 8.75 11.54
C LYS A 69 9.34 7.92 11.15
N PRO A 70 9.51 6.93 10.25
CA PRO A 70 8.40 6.19 9.69
C PRO A 70 7.67 5.41 10.80
N SER A 71 6.38 5.19 10.56
CA SER A 71 5.56 4.27 11.35
C SER A 71 4.82 3.36 10.38
N TYR A 72 4.70 2.09 10.72
CA TYR A 72 3.99 1.11 9.91
C TYR A 72 2.52 1.13 10.25
N ILE A 73 1.69 0.90 9.23
CA ILE A 73 0.26 0.64 9.42
C ILE A 73 0.07 -0.88 9.34
N ALA A 74 -0.45 -1.46 10.41
CA ALA A 74 -0.83 -2.86 10.48
C ALA A 74 -2.35 -3.00 10.50
N CYS A 75 -2.86 -3.97 9.75
CA CYS A 75 -4.26 -4.39 9.75
C CYS A 75 -4.31 -5.90 10.00
N PRO A 76 -4.09 -6.35 11.26
CA PRO A 76 -3.76 -7.75 11.55
C PRO A 76 -4.93 -8.71 11.36
N ARG A 77 -6.17 -8.22 11.28
CA ARG A 77 -7.37 -9.04 11.16
C ARG A 77 -8.34 -8.41 10.18
N ALA A 78 -8.90 -9.26 9.32
CA ALA A 78 -10.00 -8.91 8.47
C ALA A 78 -11.27 -8.77 9.31
N TYR A 79 -11.81 -7.56 9.34
CA TYR A 79 -13.07 -7.23 9.98
C TYR A 79 -13.91 -6.43 8.99
N LYS A 80 -15.22 -6.33 9.24
CA LYS A 80 -16.13 -5.44 8.49
C LYS A 80 -15.59 -4.01 8.42
N ALA A 81 -15.24 -3.47 9.58
CA ALA A 81 -14.51 -2.21 9.71
C ALA A 81 -13.04 -2.51 10.02
N MET A 82 -12.13 -2.04 9.16
CA MET A 82 -10.71 -2.27 9.33
C MET A 82 -10.18 -1.48 10.51
N LYS A 83 -9.60 -2.19 11.49
CA LYS A 83 -8.88 -1.56 12.61
C LYS A 83 -7.41 -1.42 12.22
N LEU A 84 -6.99 -0.17 12.05
CA LEU A 84 -5.64 0.17 11.67
C LEU A 84 -4.83 0.53 12.91
N TYR A 85 -3.64 -0.05 12.99
CA TYR A 85 -2.71 0.16 14.09
C TYR A 85 -1.42 0.78 13.58
N LEU A 86 -0.85 1.70 14.36
CA LEU A 86 0.48 2.23 14.11
C LEU A 86 1.51 1.45 14.91
N LEU A 87 2.52 0.93 14.21
CA LEU A 87 3.68 0.27 14.79
C LEU A 87 4.92 1.15 14.56
N LYS A 88 5.79 1.24 15.57
CA LYS A 88 7.07 1.93 15.42
C LYS A 88 8.19 0.89 15.27
N PRO A 89 9.08 1.03 14.28
CA PRO A 89 10.24 0.14 14.18
C PRO A 89 11.04 0.16 15.50
N GLY A 90 11.55 -1.02 15.90
CA GLY A 90 12.27 -1.23 17.15
C GLY A 90 11.42 -1.18 18.43
N LYS A 91 10.11 -0.95 18.35
CA LYS A 91 9.18 -1.05 19.49
C LYS A 91 7.95 -1.85 19.07
N PHE A 92 7.87 -3.11 19.50
CA PHE A 92 6.74 -4.02 19.22
C PHE A 92 5.40 -3.61 19.85
N ASN A 93 5.26 -2.37 20.31
CA ASN A 93 4.01 -1.83 20.81
C ASN A 93 3.21 -1.23 19.65
N TYR A 94 2.09 -1.86 19.31
CA TYR A 94 1.11 -1.29 18.40
C TYR A 94 0.12 -0.40 19.16
N ARG A 95 -0.30 0.71 18.53
CA ARG A 95 -1.38 1.56 19.05
C ARG A 95 -2.50 1.65 18.04
N HIS A 96 -3.75 1.61 18.50
CA HIS A 96 -4.89 1.89 17.64
C HIS A 96 -4.75 3.29 17.03
N HIS A 97 -4.95 3.39 15.73
CA HIS A 97 -4.80 4.62 14.98
C HIS A 97 -6.13 5.15 14.47
N ALA A 98 -6.84 4.30 13.74
CA ALA A 98 -8.11 4.61 13.10
C ALA A 98 -8.92 3.33 12.89
N THR A 99 -10.23 3.48 12.78
CA THR A 99 -11.13 2.44 12.31
C THR A 99 -11.74 2.93 11.01
N VAL A 100 -11.51 2.21 9.91
CA VAL A 100 -11.96 2.58 8.57
C VAL A 100 -13.11 1.66 8.18
N ASP A 101 -14.27 2.26 7.98
CA ASP A 101 -15.49 1.58 7.49
C ASP A 101 -16.03 2.41 6.32
N PRO A 102 -15.55 2.18 5.10
CA PRO A 102 -15.92 2.99 3.95
C PRO A 102 -17.41 2.83 3.64
N PRO A 103 -18.15 3.92 3.36
CA PRO A 103 -19.53 3.84 2.94
C PRO A 103 -19.65 3.24 1.53
N GLY A 104 -20.85 2.75 1.18
CA GLY A 104 -21.16 2.28 -0.18
C GLY A 104 -20.71 0.84 -0.49
N ARG A 105 -20.49 0.02 0.54
CA ARG A 105 -20.22 -1.42 0.39
C ARG A 105 -21.45 -2.13 -0.15
N SER A 106 -21.26 -2.97 -1.17
CA SER A 106 -22.34 -3.76 -1.79
C SER A 106 -22.90 -4.80 -0.83
N ALA A 107 -22.04 -5.36 0.02
CA ALA A 107 -22.37 -6.35 1.03
C ALA A 107 -21.58 -6.10 2.31
N ASP A 108 -22.06 -6.67 3.42
CA ASP A 108 -21.44 -6.51 4.74
C ASP A 108 -20.26 -7.48 4.95
N HIS A 109 -19.30 -7.42 4.02
CA HIS A 109 -18.12 -8.27 3.99
C HIS A 109 -16.97 -7.68 4.81
N ASN A 110 -16.03 -8.55 5.17
CA ASN A 110 -14.76 -8.08 5.72
C ASN A 110 -13.98 -7.33 4.64
N MET A 111 -13.04 -6.52 5.10
CA MET A 111 -12.16 -5.76 4.22
C MET A 111 -10.70 -6.18 4.41
N HIS A 112 -9.95 -6.10 3.33
CA HIS A 112 -8.53 -6.40 3.29
C HIS A 112 -7.74 -5.19 2.83
N MET A 113 -6.69 -4.85 3.57
CA MET A 113 -5.69 -3.89 3.14
C MET A 113 -4.72 -4.58 2.18
N ILE A 114 -4.54 -4.03 0.97
CA ILE A 114 -3.61 -4.58 -0.03
C ILE A 114 -2.35 -3.74 -0.19
N ALA A 115 -2.40 -2.46 0.16
CA ALA A 115 -1.24 -1.56 0.10
C ALA A 115 -1.40 -0.36 1.03
N SER A 116 -0.28 0.25 1.40
CA SER A 116 -0.24 1.58 2.00
C SER A 116 0.86 2.41 1.34
N PHE A 117 0.59 3.68 1.09
CA PHE A 117 1.51 4.58 0.40
C PHE A 117 1.18 6.03 0.74
N ASN A 118 2.20 6.87 0.95
CA ASN A 118 2.02 8.31 1.21
C ASN A 118 1.00 8.66 2.33
N GLY A 119 0.81 7.77 3.31
CA GLY A 119 -0.16 7.93 4.39
C GLY A 119 -1.60 7.53 4.03
N LEU A 120 -1.83 7.03 2.82
CA LEU A 120 -3.07 6.43 2.34
C LEU A 120 -3.00 4.91 2.45
N VAL A 121 -4.18 4.30 2.46
CA VAL A 121 -4.38 2.85 2.47
C VAL A 121 -5.28 2.47 1.29
N CYS A 122 -4.86 1.47 0.50
CA CYS A 122 -5.71 0.84 -0.50
C CYS A 122 -6.28 -0.44 0.06
N CYS A 123 -7.59 -0.63 -0.08
CA CYS A 123 -8.30 -1.77 0.46
C CYS A 123 -9.42 -2.26 -0.45
N ILE A 124 -9.79 -3.52 -0.26
CA ILE A 124 -10.78 -4.25 -1.04
C ILE A 124 -11.75 -5.00 -0.13
N ASN A 125 -12.94 -5.31 -0.62
CA ASN A 125 -13.84 -6.23 0.07
C ASN A 125 -13.40 -7.67 -0.14
N GLN A 126 -13.68 -8.50 0.85
CA GLN A 126 -13.70 -9.95 0.71
C GLN A 126 -14.79 -10.33 -0.29
N LEU A 127 -14.48 -11.28 -1.17
CA LEU A 127 -15.45 -11.91 -2.07
C LEU A 127 -16.07 -13.10 -1.35
N SER A 128 -17.39 -13.25 -1.47
CA SER A 128 -18.14 -14.38 -0.90
C SER A 128 -18.69 -15.33 -1.98
N ASP A 129 -18.79 -14.86 -3.21
CA ASP A 129 -19.33 -15.57 -4.38
C ASP A 129 -18.42 -15.28 -5.59
N GLU A 130 -18.33 -16.24 -6.52
CA GLU A 130 -17.61 -16.13 -7.80
C GLU A 130 -18.21 -15.07 -8.73
N ASN A 131 -19.45 -14.65 -8.50
CA ASN A 131 -20.13 -13.58 -9.24
C ASN A 131 -19.85 -12.18 -8.66
N GLU A 132 -19.19 -12.10 -7.51
CA GLU A 132 -18.81 -10.83 -6.91
C GLU A 132 -17.45 -10.35 -7.44
N ASP A 133 -17.31 -9.04 -7.49
CA ASP A 133 -16.07 -8.37 -7.90
C ASP A 133 -15.58 -7.46 -6.77
N HIS A 134 -14.29 -7.13 -6.80
CA HIS A 134 -13.72 -6.23 -5.82
C HIS A 134 -14.22 -4.81 -6.06
N GLN A 135 -14.81 -4.23 -5.03
CA GLN A 135 -14.84 -2.79 -4.80
C GLN A 135 -13.48 -2.37 -4.22
N ILE A 136 -12.93 -1.28 -4.73
CA ILE A 136 -11.60 -0.77 -4.33
C ILE A 136 -11.77 0.59 -3.69
N TRP A 137 -11.20 0.77 -2.50
CA TRP A 137 -11.20 2.04 -1.79
C TRP A 137 -9.79 2.56 -1.52
N ILE A 138 -9.63 3.87 -1.69
CA ILE A 138 -8.49 4.63 -1.18
C ILE A 138 -8.94 5.38 0.07
N CYS A 139 -8.28 5.10 1.20
CA CYS A 139 -8.64 5.63 2.49
C CYS A 139 -7.49 6.46 3.06
N ASN A 140 -7.82 7.63 3.61
CA ASN A 140 -6.91 8.40 4.45
C ASN A 140 -7.27 8.16 5.92
N PRO A 141 -6.56 7.27 6.64
CA PRO A 141 -6.87 6.95 8.03
C PRO A 141 -6.69 8.13 8.99
N SER A 142 -5.95 9.17 8.58
CA SER A 142 -5.73 10.33 9.42
C SER A 142 -6.82 11.40 9.29
N THR A 143 -7.50 11.46 8.15
CA THR A 143 -8.63 12.38 7.92
C THR A 143 -10.00 11.69 7.96
N GLU A 144 -10.03 10.35 7.95
CA GLU A 144 -11.22 9.51 7.82
C GLU A 144 -11.92 9.66 6.47
N GLU A 145 -11.27 10.31 5.50
CA GLU A 145 -11.76 10.44 4.13
C GLU A 145 -11.56 9.13 3.38
N THR A 146 -12.58 8.73 2.64
CA THR A 146 -12.59 7.51 1.84
C THR A 146 -13.07 7.81 0.43
N LEU A 147 -12.42 7.21 -0.55
CA LEU A 147 -12.77 7.30 -1.96
C LEU A 147 -13.03 5.88 -2.48
N LEU A 148 -14.29 5.60 -2.84
CA LEU A 148 -14.64 4.42 -3.62
C LEU A 148 -14.29 4.69 -5.08
N LEU A 149 -13.52 3.79 -5.68
CA LEU A 149 -13.16 3.88 -7.10
C LEU A 149 -14.32 3.40 -7.98
N PRO A 150 -14.43 3.87 -9.24
CA PRO A 150 -15.39 3.32 -10.19
C PRO A 150 -15.18 1.81 -10.34
N GLN A 151 -16.25 1.05 -10.59
CA GLN A 151 -16.12 -0.39 -10.82
C GLN A 151 -15.37 -0.65 -12.13
N GLY A 152 -14.46 -1.61 -12.10
CA GLY A 152 -13.77 -2.11 -13.28
C GLY A 152 -14.65 -2.99 -14.15
N ARG A 153 -14.08 -3.60 -15.19
CA ARG A 153 -14.78 -4.63 -15.97
C ARG A 153 -14.95 -5.91 -15.14
N PRO A 154 -16.09 -6.60 -15.21
CA PRO A 154 -16.30 -7.79 -14.38
C PRO A 154 -15.28 -8.88 -14.70
N SER A 155 -14.74 -9.52 -13.67
CA SER A 155 -13.92 -10.73 -13.82
C SER A 155 -14.85 -11.95 -13.89
N VAL A 156 -14.61 -12.87 -14.82
CA VAL A 156 -15.37 -14.12 -14.88
C VAL A 156 -14.56 -15.28 -14.31
N TRP A 157 -15.18 -16.01 -13.37
CA TRP A 157 -14.72 -17.31 -12.84
C TRP A 157 -13.41 -17.31 -12.06
N THR A 158 -12.73 -16.18 -11.96
CA THR A 158 -11.51 -16.03 -11.20
C THR A 158 -11.51 -14.69 -10.48
N GLU A 159 -11.01 -14.69 -9.25
CA GLU A 159 -10.77 -13.45 -8.49
C GLU A 159 -9.75 -12.58 -9.24
N PRO A 160 -10.03 -11.29 -9.47
CA PRO A 160 -9.08 -10.40 -10.12
C PRO A 160 -7.92 -10.06 -9.18
N SER A 161 -6.72 -9.94 -9.75
CA SER A 161 -5.52 -9.53 -9.01
C SER A 161 -5.33 -8.02 -9.09
N ILE A 162 -5.05 -7.39 -7.96
CA ILE A 162 -4.86 -5.95 -7.88
C ILE A 162 -3.42 -5.64 -7.43
N GLY A 163 -2.83 -4.60 -8.00
CA GLY A 163 -1.59 -4.02 -7.51
C GLY A 163 -1.60 -2.52 -7.61
N VAL A 164 -0.88 -1.89 -6.69
CA VAL A 164 -0.89 -0.45 -6.48
C VAL A 164 0.52 0.09 -6.70
N ALA A 165 0.62 1.01 -7.64
CA ALA A 165 1.84 1.77 -7.90
C ALA A 165 1.63 3.22 -7.49
N TYR A 166 2.68 3.87 -7.00
CA TYR A 166 2.63 5.26 -6.59
C TYR A 166 3.82 6.04 -7.14
N GLY A 167 3.54 7.26 -7.60
CA GLY A 167 4.52 8.12 -8.22
C GLY A 167 5.34 8.95 -7.23
N PRO A 168 6.28 9.76 -7.74
CA PRO A 168 7.03 10.72 -6.93
C PRO A 168 6.12 11.83 -6.38
N ASP A 169 5.03 12.16 -7.09
CA ASP A 169 4.03 13.10 -6.63
C ASP A 169 3.10 12.44 -5.59
N ILE A 170 2.84 13.15 -4.48
CA ILE A 170 2.04 12.63 -3.36
C ILE A 170 0.63 12.16 -3.75
N SER A 171 0.06 12.73 -4.82
CA SER A 171 -1.28 12.41 -5.34
C SER A 171 -1.28 11.44 -6.52
N GLU A 172 -0.10 11.10 -7.05
CA GLU A 172 0.01 10.21 -8.20
C GLU A 172 0.04 8.76 -7.76
N TYR A 173 -0.96 8.00 -8.20
CA TYR A 173 -0.98 6.55 -8.05
C TYR A 173 -1.74 5.92 -9.21
N LYS A 174 -1.33 4.70 -9.54
CA LYS A 174 -2.00 3.84 -10.50
C LYS A 174 -2.41 2.54 -9.81
N ILE A 175 -3.55 1.99 -10.21
CA ILE A 175 -4.00 0.68 -9.74
C ILE A 175 -4.19 -0.20 -10.96
N PHE A 176 -3.46 -1.31 -10.97
CA PHE A 176 -3.52 -2.31 -12.02
C PHE A 176 -4.45 -3.42 -11.56
N ARG A 177 -5.37 -3.81 -12.42
CA ARG A 177 -6.31 -4.89 -12.18
C ARG A 177 -6.20 -5.89 -13.31
N ILE A 178 -5.77 -7.11 -12.99
CA ILE A 178 -5.69 -8.25 -13.93
C ILE A 178 -6.87 -9.16 -13.66
N PHE A 179 -7.68 -9.43 -14.68
CA PHE A 179 -8.93 -10.14 -14.53
C PHE A 179 -9.20 -11.05 -15.72
N CYS A 180 -10.04 -12.06 -15.50
CA CYS A 180 -10.39 -13.03 -16.53
C CYS A 180 -11.58 -12.53 -17.35
N VAL A 181 -11.46 -12.63 -18.67
CA VAL A 181 -12.52 -12.26 -19.63
C VAL A 181 -13.25 -13.45 -20.24
N GLY A 182 -12.74 -14.68 -20.05
CA GLY A 182 -13.37 -15.91 -20.53
C GLY A 182 -12.39 -17.06 -20.75
N LYS A 183 -12.84 -18.14 -21.41
CA LYS A 183 -11.96 -19.23 -21.87
C LYS A 183 -11.32 -18.89 -23.20
N ARG A 184 -10.03 -19.19 -23.30
CA ARG A 184 -9.31 -19.29 -24.58
C ARG A 184 -9.72 -20.56 -25.32
N ASN A 185 -9.74 -21.70 -24.62
CA ASN A 185 -10.07 -23.01 -25.17
C ASN A 185 -10.96 -23.80 -24.21
N ALA A 186 -12.22 -24.05 -24.61
CA ALA A 186 -13.24 -24.65 -23.74
C ALA A 186 -12.85 -26.02 -23.12
N GLY A 187 -11.96 -26.78 -23.78
CA GLY A 187 -11.55 -28.12 -23.37
C GLY A 187 -10.19 -28.26 -22.67
N LYS A 188 -9.39 -27.19 -22.52
CA LYS A 188 -8.05 -27.26 -21.89
C LYS A 188 -7.91 -26.48 -20.58
N GLY A 189 -8.93 -25.73 -20.17
CA GLY A 189 -8.84 -24.88 -18.97
C GLY A 189 -8.01 -23.60 -19.15
N ASP A 190 -7.62 -23.27 -20.38
CA ASP A 190 -6.92 -22.02 -20.69
C ASP A 190 -7.88 -20.83 -20.56
N TYR A 191 -7.55 -19.88 -19.69
CA TYR A 191 -8.28 -18.62 -19.52
C TYR A 191 -7.62 -17.48 -20.31
N LEU A 192 -8.41 -16.46 -20.64
CA LEU A 192 -7.93 -15.21 -21.21
C LEU A 192 -7.94 -14.15 -20.12
N TYR A 193 -6.79 -13.53 -19.88
CA TYR A 193 -6.65 -12.43 -18.94
C TYR A 193 -6.41 -11.13 -19.67
N GLU A 194 -7.02 -10.07 -19.17
CA GLU A 194 -6.72 -8.70 -19.56
C GLU A 194 -6.33 -7.89 -18.34
N CYS A 195 -5.65 -6.77 -18.58
CA CYS A 195 -5.42 -5.78 -17.55
C CYS A 195 -6.09 -4.46 -17.90
N GLU A 196 -6.53 -3.78 -16.85
CA GLU A 196 -6.93 -2.38 -16.87
C GLU A 196 -6.21 -1.61 -15.76
N VAL A 197 -6.00 -0.32 -16.01
CA VAL A 197 -5.31 0.58 -15.11
C VAL A 197 -6.21 1.76 -14.76
N TYR A 198 -6.35 2.01 -13.46
CA TYR A 198 -6.92 3.25 -12.93
C TYR A 198 -5.78 4.23 -12.71
N SER A 199 -5.95 5.48 -13.15
CA SER A 199 -5.01 6.56 -12.83
C SER A 199 -5.68 7.60 -11.94
N SER A 200 -5.00 8.02 -10.87
CA SER A 200 -5.49 9.09 -10.00
C SER A 200 -5.65 10.44 -10.72
N SER A 201 -4.90 10.65 -11.80
CA SER A 201 -4.99 11.87 -12.61
C SER A 201 -6.23 11.95 -13.50
N SER A 202 -6.70 10.81 -14.03
CA SER A 202 -7.89 10.76 -14.88
C SER A 202 -9.15 10.41 -14.09
N GLY A 203 -9.00 9.77 -12.93
CA GLY A 203 -10.11 9.27 -12.13
C GLY A 203 -10.88 8.11 -12.78
N ALA A 204 -10.30 7.44 -13.79
CA ALA A 204 -10.98 6.44 -14.60
C ALA A 204 -10.09 5.24 -14.95
N TRP A 205 -10.75 4.10 -15.20
CA TRP A 205 -10.13 2.89 -15.73
C TRP A 205 -9.88 2.99 -17.23
N ARG A 206 -8.79 2.36 -17.69
CA ARG A 206 -8.48 2.14 -19.10
C ARG A 206 -7.91 0.74 -19.29
N GLY A 207 -8.40 0.00 -20.28
CA GLY A 207 -7.80 -1.28 -20.66
C GLY A 207 -6.41 -1.11 -21.28
N ILE A 208 -5.47 -1.98 -20.88
CA ILE A 208 -4.09 -2.00 -21.41
C ILE A 208 -3.78 -3.26 -22.23
N GLY A 209 -4.77 -4.15 -22.39
CA GLY A 209 -4.69 -5.30 -23.29
C GLY A 209 -4.53 -6.64 -22.57
N PRO A 210 -4.24 -7.71 -23.32
CA PRO A 210 -4.14 -9.07 -22.78
C PRO A 210 -2.87 -9.25 -21.94
N VAL A 211 -2.97 -10.08 -20.90
CA VAL A 211 -1.85 -10.48 -20.05
C VAL A 211 -1.74 -12.00 -20.07
N LEU A 212 -0.52 -12.52 -20.17
CA LEU A 212 -0.27 -13.96 -20.32
C LEU A 212 -0.38 -14.74 -19.01
N HIS A 213 -0.16 -14.06 -17.88
CA HIS A 213 -0.04 -14.67 -16.57
C HIS A 213 -0.96 -13.99 -15.56
N LEU A 214 -1.57 -14.80 -14.71
CA LEU A 214 -2.35 -14.35 -13.58
C LEU A 214 -1.51 -14.54 -12.31
N PRO A 215 -1.40 -13.52 -11.43
CA PRO A 215 -0.79 -13.69 -10.12
C PRO A 215 -1.35 -14.89 -9.35
N MET A 216 -0.51 -15.59 -8.60
CA MET A 216 -0.94 -16.70 -7.76
C MET A 216 -1.46 -16.24 -6.41
N TYR A 217 -2.14 -17.14 -5.69
CA TYR A 217 -2.35 -16.95 -4.26
C TYR A 217 -1.04 -17.25 -3.53
N VAL A 218 -0.59 -16.28 -2.73
CA VAL A 218 0.52 -16.49 -1.79
C VAL A 218 -0.05 -17.11 -0.51
N CYS A 219 0.72 -17.98 0.15
CA CYS A 219 0.29 -18.60 1.39
C CYS A 219 -0.14 -17.54 2.42
N PHE A 220 -1.22 -17.81 3.15
CA PHE A 220 -1.82 -16.92 4.16
C PHE A 220 -2.35 -15.57 3.64
N SER A 221 -2.29 -15.30 2.32
CA SER A 221 -2.96 -14.15 1.72
C SER A 221 -4.43 -14.51 1.45
N PRO A 222 -5.41 -13.76 1.99
CA PRO A 222 -6.83 -14.03 1.78
C PRO A 222 -7.33 -13.61 0.37
N HIS A 223 -6.45 -13.07 -0.46
CA HIS A 223 -6.74 -12.55 -1.80
C HIS A 223 -5.56 -12.73 -2.75
N ARG A 224 -5.80 -12.60 -4.05
CA ARG A 224 -4.78 -12.68 -5.11
C ARG A 224 -4.00 -11.37 -5.34
N SER A 225 -4.16 -10.39 -4.46
CA SER A 225 -3.58 -9.05 -4.59
C SER A 225 -2.27 -8.85 -3.79
N ALA A 226 -1.56 -9.94 -3.48
CA ALA A 226 -0.26 -9.89 -2.80
C ALA A 226 0.83 -9.42 -3.76
N HIS A 227 1.20 -8.14 -3.66
CA HIS A 227 2.17 -7.48 -4.54
C HIS A 227 3.16 -6.65 -3.73
N VAL A 228 4.29 -6.35 -4.34
CA VAL A 228 5.22 -5.34 -3.83
C VAL A 228 5.46 -4.26 -4.89
N PHE A 229 5.57 -3.02 -4.44
CA PHE A 229 6.03 -1.91 -5.27
C PHE A 229 7.45 -1.51 -4.86
N ALA A 230 8.40 -1.69 -5.79
CA ALA A 230 9.82 -1.42 -5.57
C ALA A 230 10.47 -0.92 -6.87
N GLY A 231 11.42 0.00 -6.79
CA GLY A 231 12.12 0.52 -7.97
C GLY A 231 11.21 1.05 -9.09
N GLY A 232 10.00 1.53 -8.78
CA GLY A 232 9.05 2.06 -9.78
C GLY A 232 8.19 1.00 -10.50
N LYS A 233 8.29 -0.27 -10.13
CA LYS A 233 7.48 -1.37 -10.70
C LYS A 233 6.69 -2.10 -9.62
N ILE A 234 5.54 -2.66 -10.01
CA ILE A 234 4.82 -3.64 -9.20
C ILE A 234 5.31 -5.03 -9.57
N TYR A 235 5.39 -5.93 -8.59
CA TYR A 235 5.76 -7.33 -8.77
C TYR A 235 4.76 -8.26 -8.09
N TRP A 236 4.40 -9.35 -8.77
CA TRP A 236 3.57 -10.44 -8.24
C TRP A 236 4.17 -11.80 -8.57
N LEU A 237 4.16 -12.71 -7.60
CA LEU A 237 4.43 -14.13 -7.87
C LEU A 237 3.35 -14.71 -8.78
N VAL A 238 3.76 -15.53 -9.77
CA VAL A 238 2.85 -16.18 -10.73
C VAL A 238 2.90 -17.69 -10.59
N SER A 239 4.10 -18.26 -10.48
CA SER A 239 4.29 -19.70 -10.27
C SER A 239 5.58 -19.91 -9.48
N LEU A 240 5.57 -20.92 -8.62
CA LEU A 240 6.76 -21.40 -7.92
C LEU A 240 7.27 -22.71 -8.53
N GLU A 241 6.57 -23.25 -9.53
CA GLU A 241 6.83 -24.58 -10.08
C GLU A 241 7.93 -24.59 -11.17
N ASP A 242 8.50 -25.78 -11.36
CA ASP A 242 9.60 -26.15 -12.25
C ASP A 242 9.25 -25.97 -13.75
N PRO A 243 10.18 -25.59 -14.67
CA PRO A 243 11.65 -25.55 -14.53
C PRO A 243 12.24 -24.33 -13.80
N ALA A 244 11.46 -23.25 -13.66
CA ALA A 244 11.83 -22.07 -12.90
C ALA A 244 10.55 -21.33 -12.49
N GLY A 245 10.43 -21.01 -11.21
CA GLY A 245 9.35 -20.13 -10.76
C GLY A 245 9.44 -18.78 -11.45
N ILE A 246 8.30 -18.13 -11.63
CA ILE A 246 8.19 -16.87 -12.38
C ILE A 246 7.40 -15.81 -11.61
N MET A 247 7.75 -14.57 -11.90
CA MET A 247 7.15 -13.36 -11.37
C MET A 247 6.73 -12.44 -12.53
N LEU A 248 5.58 -11.79 -12.37
CA LEU A 248 5.11 -10.76 -13.28
C LEU A 248 5.44 -9.40 -12.70
N SER A 249 5.91 -8.48 -13.54
CA SER A 249 5.98 -7.07 -13.19
C SER A 249 5.33 -6.15 -14.19
N VAL A 250 4.97 -4.96 -13.71
CA VAL A 250 4.52 -3.85 -14.54
C VAL A 250 5.10 -2.54 -14.02
N ASP A 251 5.61 -1.71 -14.93
CA ASP A 251 6.11 -0.38 -14.59
C ASP A 251 5.00 0.70 -14.64
N MET A 252 5.33 1.92 -14.25
CA MET A 252 4.41 3.06 -14.30
C MET A 252 4.01 3.44 -15.73
N GLU A 253 4.83 3.07 -16.73
CA GLU A 253 4.59 3.23 -18.15
C GLU A 253 3.73 2.12 -18.76
N GLU A 254 3.26 1.17 -17.94
CA GLU A 254 2.37 0.05 -18.29
C GLU A 254 3.02 -1.06 -19.12
N ASN A 255 4.34 -1.18 -19.06
CA ASN A 255 5.08 -2.27 -19.69
C ASN A 255 5.14 -3.48 -18.76
N PHE A 256 4.67 -4.63 -19.26
CA PHE A 256 4.76 -5.90 -18.54
C PHE A 256 6.07 -6.63 -18.86
N GLU A 257 6.60 -7.28 -17.84
CA GLU A 257 7.78 -8.13 -17.94
C GLU A 257 7.61 -9.38 -17.08
N VAL A 258 8.00 -10.52 -17.61
CA VAL A 258 8.06 -11.79 -16.87
C VAL A 258 9.51 -12.03 -16.50
N MET A 259 9.75 -12.31 -15.22
CA MET A 259 11.08 -12.59 -14.68
C MET A 259 11.09 -13.96 -14.03
N GLU A 260 12.23 -14.61 -14.11
CA GLU A 260 12.49 -15.85 -13.39
C GLU A 260 12.82 -15.55 -11.92
N LEU A 261 12.41 -16.44 -11.03
CA LEU A 261 12.81 -16.44 -9.62
C LEU A 261 14.27 -16.93 -9.47
N PRO A 262 14.92 -16.73 -8.31
CA PRO A 262 16.25 -17.27 -8.06
C PRO A 262 16.32 -18.77 -8.31
N TYR A 263 17.42 -19.21 -8.90
CA TYR A 263 17.63 -20.63 -9.16
C TYR A 263 18.08 -21.35 -7.88
N TYR A 264 17.34 -22.40 -7.53
CA TYR A 264 17.75 -23.38 -6.53
C TYR A 264 18.07 -24.70 -7.22
N SER A 265 19.16 -25.37 -6.80
CA SER A 265 19.55 -26.65 -7.40
C SER A 265 18.44 -27.70 -7.26
N THR A 266 18.21 -28.46 -8.33
CA THR A 266 17.29 -29.60 -8.34
C THR A 266 17.76 -30.78 -7.48
N ASP A 267 18.98 -30.71 -6.95
CA ASP A 267 19.51 -31.72 -6.02
C ASP A 267 19.12 -31.44 -4.55
N LEU A 268 18.69 -30.21 -4.23
CA LEU A 268 18.22 -29.84 -2.89
C LEU A 268 16.89 -30.52 -2.57
N ARG A 269 16.58 -30.71 -1.29
CA ARG A 269 15.24 -31.19 -0.91
C ARG A 269 14.20 -30.13 -1.26
N TYR A 270 12.95 -30.53 -1.48
CA TYR A 270 11.88 -29.59 -1.80
C TYR A 270 11.71 -28.48 -0.75
N GLU A 271 11.88 -28.82 0.53
CA GLU A 271 11.84 -27.89 1.68
C GLU A 271 12.99 -26.87 1.70
N ASP A 272 14.10 -27.17 1.02
CA ASP A 272 15.30 -26.31 0.91
C ASP A 272 15.29 -25.48 -0.39
N ARG A 273 14.17 -25.43 -1.11
CA ARG A 273 13.97 -24.63 -2.34
C ARG A 273 12.94 -23.53 -2.09
N ILE A 274 12.53 -22.83 -3.15
CA ILE A 274 11.40 -21.89 -3.11
C ILE A 274 10.11 -22.65 -2.82
N THR A 275 9.48 -22.35 -1.68
CA THR A 275 8.19 -22.93 -1.28
C THR A 275 7.09 -21.88 -1.24
N ALA A 276 5.86 -22.30 -0.90
CA ALA A 276 4.75 -21.38 -0.68
C ALA A 276 5.01 -20.37 0.46
N ALA A 277 6.00 -20.63 1.33
CA ALA A 277 6.45 -19.71 2.38
C ALA A 277 7.47 -18.68 1.82
N THR A 278 7.11 -18.02 0.72
CA THR A 278 7.96 -17.04 0.04
C THR A 278 7.25 -15.69 -0.02
N TYR A 279 8.00 -14.62 0.23
CA TYR A 279 7.48 -13.27 0.33
C TYR A 279 8.27 -12.31 -0.55
N LEU A 280 7.55 -11.45 -1.28
CA LEU A 280 8.14 -10.31 -1.96
C LEU A 280 8.10 -9.09 -1.05
N ILE A 281 9.25 -8.46 -0.83
CA ILE A 281 9.38 -7.24 -0.02
C ILE A 281 10.20 -6.19 -0.75
N ASN A 282 10.01 -4.93 -0.36
CA ASN A 282 10.83 -3.82 -0.80
C ASN A 282 11.88 -3.60 0.29
N LEU A 283 13.09 -4.15 0.14
CA LEU A 283 14.18 -4.00 1.12
C LEU A 283 15.09 -2.86 0.68
N GLY A 284 15.11 -1.77 1.45
CA GLY A 284 15.98 -0.63 1.17
C GLY A 284 15.73 0.09 -0.17
N GLY A 285 14.56 -0.08 -0.78
CA GLY A 285 14.24 0.45 -2.11
C GLY A 285 14.39 -0.57 -3.24
N SER A 286 15.01 -1.72 -2.96
CA SER A 286 15.22 -2.81 -3.90
C SER A 286 14.13 -3.86 -3.79
N LEU A 287 13.85 -4.53 -4.91
CA LEU A 287 13.04 -5.74 -4.90
C LEU A 287 13.82 -6.86 -4.20
N SER A 288 13.18 -7.53 -3.25
CA SER A 288 13.77 -8.69 -2.58
C SER A 288 12.75 -9.82 -2.41
N LEU A 289 13.27 -11.04 -2.51
CA LEU A 289 12.56 -12.28 -2.25
C LEU A 289 13.08 -12.86 -0.95
N VAL A 290 12.19 -13.11 0.00
CA VAL A 290 12.51 -13.83 1.23
C VAL A 290 11.90 -15.22 1.14
N VAL A 291 12.75 -16.24 1.24
CA VAL A 291 12.35 -17.65 1.22
C VAL A 291 12.53 -18.18 2.63
N LEU A 292 11.43 -18.61 3.26
CA LEU A 292 11.48 -19.23 4.57
C LEU A 292 11.67 -20.74 4.40
N HIS A 293 12.74 -21.25 4.98
CA HIS A 293 12.99 -22.68 5.15
C HIS A 293 12.63 -23.10 6.57
N VAL A 294 12.84 -24.39 6.87
CA VAL A 294 12.51 -24.97 8.18
C VAL A 294 13.36 -24.34 9.29
N ASP A 295 14.67 -24.21 9.07
CA ASP A 295 15.63 -23.78 10.09
C ASP A 295 16.27 -22.41 9.81
N TYR A 296 16.14 -21.90 8.60
CA TYR A 296 16.83 -20.70 8.13
C TYR A 296 16.00 -19.97 7.08
N PHE A 297 16.47 -18.81 6.65
CA PHE A 297 15.85 -18.08 5.55
C PHE A 297 16.90 -17.49 4.63
N ASP A 298 16.51 -17.42 3.36
CA ASP A 298 17.29 -16.77 2.32
C ASP A 298 16.66 -15.43 1.96
N VAL A 299 17.50 -14.43 1.74
CA VAL A 299 17.09 -13.14 1.17
C VAL A 299 17.85 -12.94 -0.12
N TRP A 300 17.10 -12.93 -1.22
CA TRP A 300 17.59 -12.58 -2.54
C TRP A 300 17.22 -11.14 -2.86
N GLU A 301 18.18 -10.37 -3.37
CA GLU A 301 17.95 -9.01 -3.83
C GLU A 301 18.14 -8.96 -5.36
N TRP A 302 17.21 -8.31 -6.05
CA TRP A 302 17.32 -8.11 -7.49
C TRP A 302 18.27 -6.96 -7.80
N LYS A 303 19.42 -7.26 -8.41
CA LYS A 303 20.47 -6.31 -8.78
C LYS A 303 20.95 -6.56 -10.20
N GLU A 304 21.08 -5.49 -10.98
CA GLU A 304 21.67 -5.54 -12.32
C GLU A 304 21.06 -6.64 -13.22
N ALA A 305 19.73 -6.79 -13.15
CA ALA A 305 18.97 -7.82 -13.88
C ALA A 305 19.27 -9.27 -13.48
N SER A 306 19.70 -9.51 -12.24
CA SER A 306 19.91 -10.85 -11.68
C SER A 306 19.54 -10.91 -10.19
N TRP A 307 19.24 -12.11 -9.70
CA TRP A 307 19.08 -12.37 -8.28
C TRP A 307 20.43 -12.59 -7.61
N VAL A 308 20.67 -11.88 -6.52
CA VAL A 308 21.86 -12.03 -5.68
C VAL A 308 21.44 -12.44 -4.28
N LEU A 309 21.91 -13.59 -3.79
CA LEU A 309 21.73 -13.98 -2.39
C LEU A 309 22.54 -13.02 -1.51
N VAL A 310 21.85 -12.27 -0.64
CA VAL A 310 22.47 -11.24 0.20
C VAL A 310 22.50 -11.63 1.68
N ILE A 311 21.56 -12.45 2.12
CA ILE A 311 21.48 -12.96 3.49
C ILE A 311 21.07 -14.43 3.41
N GLU A 312 21.80 -15.26 4.16
CA GLU A 312 21.42 -16.61 4.54
C GLU A 312 21.65 -16.63 6.05
N ASP A 313 20.58 -16.73 6.84
CA ASP A 313 20.68 -16.65 8.29
C ASP A 313 19.71 -17.61 8.98
N TYR A 314 20.07 -18.04 10.19
CA TYR A 314 19.27 -18.95 10.99
C TYR A 314 18.00 -18.23 11.48
N LEU A 315 16.92 -18.98 11.69
CA LEU A 315 15.68 -18.50 12.30
C LEU A 315 15.58 -18.97 13.76
N PRO A 316 16.30 -18.36 14.72
CA PRO A 316 16.38 -18.84 16.10
C PRO A 316 15.11 -18.69 16.94
N PHE A 317 14.03 -18.10 16.40
CA PHE A 317 12.88 -17.66 17.17
C PHE A 317 11.52 -18.19 16.72
N MET A 318 11.46 -18.94 15.62
CA MET A 318 10.20 -19.55 15.19
C MET A 318 10.16 -20.96 15.74
N ASP A 319 9.28 -21.22 16.72
CA ASP A 319 8.91 -22.61 16.98
C ASP A 319 8.26 -23.16 15.70
N PHE A 320 8.34 -24.48 15.46
CA PHE A 320 7.75 -25.14 14.28
C PHE A 320 6.25 -24.85 14.03
N CYS A 321 5.57 -24.17 14.97
CA CYS A 321 4.18 -23.80 14.91
C CYS A 321 3.91 -22.31 14.65
N ASP A 322 4.92 -21.43 14.72
CA ASP A 322 4.71 -19.99 14.51
C ASP A 322 4.51 -19.72 13.02
N ILE A 323 3.37 -19.11 12.67
CA ILE A 323 3.04 -18.82 11.27
C ILE A 323 3.37 -17.36 10.96
N VAL A 324 4.28 -17.11 10.01
CA VAL A 324 4.49 -15.74 9.50
C VAL A 324 3.27 -15.31 8.69
N LEU A 325 2.41 -14.50 9.31
CA LEU A 325 1.21 -13.97 8.67
C LEU A 325 1.55 -12.86 7.67
N PHE A 326 2.50 -11.99 8.01
CA PHE A 326 2.90 -10.87 7.17
C PHE A 326 4.40 -10.61 7.28
N MET A 327 5.00 -10.21 6.16
CA MET A 327 6.40 -9.80 6.11
C MET A 327 6.53 -8.48 5.37
N THR A 328 7.35 -7.59 5.91
CA THR A 328 7.69 -6.31 5.29
C THR A 328 9.11 -5.91 5.68
N SER A 329 9.56 -4.73 5.27
CA SER A 329 10.89 -4.23 5.62
C SER A 329 10.83 -2.83 6.22
N SER A 330 11.86 -2.51 6.99
CA SER A 330 12.14 -1.20 7.54
C SER A 330 13.58 -0.80 7.24
N GLU A 331 13.78 0.01 6.22
CA GLU A 331 15.11 0.35 5.71
C GLU A 331 15.88 -0.93 5.31
N LYS A 332 16.69 -1.49 6.21
CA LYS A 332 17.46 -2.72 6.01
C LYS A 332 17.06 -3.85 6.96
N GLU A 333 16.06 -3.63 7.81
CA GLU A 333 15.54 -4.63 8.73
C GLU A 333 14.34 -5.34 8.11
N ILE A 334 14.23 -6.66 8.30
CA ILE A 334 13.04 -7.42 7.93
C ILE A 334 12.13 -7.49 9.15
N LEU A 335 10.85 -7.18 8.94
CA LEU A 335 9.82 -7.24 9.96
C LEU A 335 8.85 -8.35 9.60
N PHE A 336 8.71 -9.33 10.49
CA PHE A 336 7.70 -10.38 10.40
C PHE A 336 6.66 -10.21 11.51
N VAL A 337 5.42 -10.54 11.19
CA VAL A 337 4.30 -10.63 12.12
C VAL A 337 3.88 -12.08 12.18
N THR A 338 4.00 -12.69 13.37
CA THR A 338 3.56 -14.05 13.65
C THR A 338 2.16 -14.06 14.26
N ASP A 339 1.55 -15.24 14.38
CA ASP A 339 0.25 -15.44 15.02
C ASP A 339 0.30 -15.48 16.57
N SER A 340 1.50 -15.65 17.14
CA SER A 340 1.84 -15.71 18.57
C SER A 340 1.69 -14.39 19.34
#